data_AF-A0A1F8LPA3-F1
#
_entry.id   AF-A0A1F8LPA3-F1
#
_cell.length_a   1.000
_cell.length_b   1.000
_cell.length_c   1.000
_cell.angle_alpha   90.00
_cell.angle_beta   90.00
_cell.angle_gamma   90.00
#
_symmetry.space_group_name_H-M   'P 1'
#
loop_
_entity.id
_entity.type
_entity.pdbx_description
1 polymer ?
#
loop_
_entity_poly.entity_id
_entity_poly.type
_entity_poly.pdbx_seq_one_letter_code
_entity_poly.pdbx_strand_id
1 'polypeptide(L)'
;MQSSKVTERINAKAFELLEQHPEGLRFSKLRSLIEASDHTFHPKTVNGCVWKLVQRLPDKVYKPSRGLFRLLKYKSAEVNMP
;
A
#
# COMPACT_ATOMS: atom_id res chain seq x y z
N MET A 1 14.32 15.42 -3.60
CA MET A 1 13.25 15.96 -4.47
C MET A 1 11.95 15.28 -4.07
N GLN A 2 11.09 15.95 -3.29
CA GLN A 2 9.75 15.42 -2.99
C GLN A 2 8.90 15.69 -4.23
N SER A 3 8.45 14.67 -4.97
CA SER A 3 7.58 14.96 -6.12
C SER A 3 6.21 15.39 -5.60
N SER A 4 5.76 16.59 -5.97
CA SER A 4 4.43 17.14 -5.64
C SER A 4 3.26 16.39 -6.31
N LYS A 5 3.47 15.17 -6.80
CA LYS A 5 2.50 14.41 -7.58
C LYS A 5 1.60 13.61 -6.65
N VAL A 6 0.29 13.75 -6.83
CA VAL A 6 -0.76 13.03 -6.09
C VAL A 6 -0.47 11.52 -5.98
N THR A 7 0.08 10.92 -7.03
CA THR A 7 0.51 9.51 -7.04
C THR A 7 1.55 9.17 -5.98
N GLU A 8 2.54 10.03 -5.75
CA GLU A 8 3.60 9.79 -4.78
C GLU A 8 3.05 9.90 -3.36
N ARG A 9 2.16 10.88 -3.12
CA ARG A 9 1.42 11.02 -1.87
C ARG A 9 0.55 9.79 -1.57
N ILE A 10 -0.15 9.27 -2.59
CA ILE A 10 -0.95 8.04 -2.46
C ILE A 10 -0.06 6.83 -2.16
N ASN A 11 1.07 6.68 -2.86
CA ASN A 11 1.99 5.56 -2.64
C ASN A 11 2.63 5.61 -1.25
N ALA A 12 3.03 6.80 -0.79
CA ALA A 12 3.54 7.02 0.56
C ALA A 12 2.47 6.65 1.59
N LYS A 13 1.23 7.14 1.43
CA LYS A 13 0.12 6.80 2.33
C LYS A 13 -0.18 5.30 2.34
N ALA A 14 -0.19 4.66 1.17
CA ALA A 14 -0.38 3.22 1.07
C ALA A 14 0.71 2.44 1.82
N PHE A 15 1.97 2.89 1.72
CA PHE A 15 3.08 2.29 2.42
C PHE A 15 2.96 2.46 3.95
N GLU A 16 2.66 3.68 4.43
CA GLU A 16 2.42 3.94 5.86
C GLU A 16 1.29 3.09 6.45
N LEU A 17 0.20 2.89 5.70
CA LEU A 17 -0.90 2.03 6.11
C LEU A 17 -0.47 0.56 6.19
N LEU A 18 0.33 0.09 5.23
CA LEU A 18 0.89 -1.26 5.28
C LEU A 18 1.96 -1.45 6.36
N GLU A 19 2.63 -0.38 6.81
CA GLU A 19 3.52 -0.43 7.99
C GLU A 19 2.75 -0.58 9.30
N GLN A 20 1.54 -0.02 9.39
CA GLN A 20 0.68 -0.17 10.55
C GLN A 20 -0.02 -1.54 10.61
N HIS A 21 -0.10 -2.23 9.46
CA HIS A 21 -0.77 -3.51 9.31
C HIS A 21 0.22 -4.60 8.88
N PRO A 22 0.97 -5.21 9.81
CA PRO A 22 1.95 -6.24 9.51
C PRO A 22 1.34 -7.48 8.83
N GLU A 23 0.05 -7.75 9.01
CA GLU A 23 -0.73 -8.79 8.34
C GLU A 23 -1.04 -8.46 6.86
N GLY A 24 -0.92 -7.18 6.49
CA GLY A 24 -1.28 -6.65 5.18
C GLY A 24 -2.73 -6.21 5.08
N LEU A 25 -3.04 -5.46 4.01
CA LEU A 25 -4.36 -4.90 3.77
C LEU A 25 -4.96 -5.37 2.44
N ARG A 26 -6.26 -5.66 2.47
CA ARG A 26 -7.02 -5.94 1.24
C ARG A 26 -7.15 -4.69 0.39
N PHE A 27 -7.21 -4.84 -0.93
CA PHE A 27 -7.36 -3.76 -1.91
C PHE A 27 -8.47 -2.78 -1.54
N SER A 28 -9.67 -3.30 -1.25
CA SER A 28 -10.81 -2.46 -0.88
C SER A 28 -10.54 -1.65 0.39
N LYS A 29 -9.94 -2.28 1.41
CA LYS A 29 -9.65 -1.61 2.69
C LYS A 29 -8.55 -0.58 2.55
N LEU A 30 -7.46 -0.93 1.86
CA LEU A 30 -6.34 -0.03 1.57
C LEU A 30 -6.84 1.19 0.79
N ARG A 31 -7.66 0.98 -0.24
CA ARG A 31 -8.28 2.07 -1.01
C ARG A 31 -9.13 2.98 -0.13
N SER A 32 -10.05 2.42 0.64
CA SER A 32 -10.92 3.20 1.54
C SER A 32 -10.14 4.00 2.58
N LEU A 33 -9.05 3.43 3.12
CA LEU A 33 -8.20 4.15 4.09
C LEU A 33 -7.43 5.30 3.45
N ILE A 34 -6.98 5.14 2.20
CA ILE A 34 -6.31 6.21 1.46
C ILE A 34 -7.30 7.33 1.12
N GLU A 35 -8.49 6.97 0.62
CA GLU A 35 -9.56 7.92 0.32
C GLU A 35 -10.01 8.69 1.56
N ALA A 36 -10.16 8.00 2.70
CA ALA A 36 -10.51 8.62 3.98
C ALA A 36 -9.37 9.48 4.57
N SER A 37 -8.12 9.20 4.21
CA SER A 37 -6.98 9.99 4.70
C SER A 37 -6.86 11.34 3.99
N ASP A 38 -7.30 11.44 2.74
CA ASP A 38 -7.23 12.68 1.98
C ASP A 38 -8.33 12.70 0.91
N HIS A 39 -9.38 13.48 1.16
CA HIS A 39 -10.51 13.64 0.25
C HIS A 39 -10.15 14.36 -1.06
N THR A 40 -8.94 14.92 -1.20
CA THR A 40 -8.45 15.49 -2.46
C THR A 40 -8.04 14.40 -3.46
N PHE A 41 -7.88 13.16 -3.00
CA PHE A 41 -7.52 12.04 -3.87
C PHE A 41 -8.73 11.57 -4.68
N HIS A 42 -8.61 11.69 -6.00
CA HIS A 42 -9.65 11.18 -6.90
C HIS A 42 -9.72 9.64 -6.85
N PRO A 43 -10.91 9.02 -6.68
CA PRO A 43 -11.06 7.56 -6.53
C PRO A 43 -10.42 6.74 -7.66
N LYS A 44 -10.52 7.22 -8.91
CA LYS A 44 -9.83 6.59 -10.06
C LYS A 44 -8.31 6.60 -9.92
N THR A 45 -7.74 7.67 -9.40
CA THR A 45 -6.29 7.80 -9.18
C THR A 45 -5.85 6.88 -8.06
N VAL A 46 -6.59 6.82 -6.95
CA VAL A 46 -6.30 5.87 -5.86
C VAL A 46 -6.36 4.44 -6.37
N ASN A 47 -7.42 4.06 -7.09
CA ASN A 47 -7.52 2.74 -7.73
C ASN A 47 -6.30 2.40 -8.60
N GLY A 48 -5.92 3.31 -9.49
CA GLY A 48 -4.77 3.13 -10.37
C GLY A 48 -3.45 3.01 -9.61
N CYS A 49 -3.24 3.84 -8.58
CA CYS A 49 -2.03 3.80 -7.75
C CYS A 49 -1.94 2.53 -6.92
N VAL A 50 -3.04 2.13 -6.24
CA VAL A 50 -3.08 0.89 -5.46
C VAL A 50 -2.88 -0.33 -6.35
N TRP A 51 -3.45 -0.35 -7.57
CA TRP A 51 -3.23 -1.44 -8.52
C TRP A 51 -1.78 -1.51 -8.99
N LYS A 52 -1.15 -0.36 -9.26
CA LYS A 52 0.27 -0.25 -9.64
C LYS A 52 1.23 -0.27 -8.44
N LEU A 53 0.74 -0.43 -7.20
CA LEU A 53 1.56 -0.28 -5.99
C LEU A 53 2.75 -1.25 -5.98
N VAL A 54 2.51 -2.52 -6.32
CA VAL A 54 3.57 -3.54 -6.44
C VAL A 54 4.51 -3.29 -7.61
N GLN A 55 4.08 -2.59 -8.65
CA GLN A 55 4.95 -2.22 -9.77
C GLN A 55 5.79 -0.97 -9.44
N ARG A 56 5.26 -0.09 -8.59
CA ARG A 56 5.92 1.14 -8.15
C ARG A 56 6.89 0.89 -7.00
N LEU A 57 6.58 -0.07 -6.13
CA LEU A 57 7.34 -0.44 -4.95
C LEU A 57 7.58 -1.95 -4.88
N PRO A 58 8.18 -2.57 -5.93
CA PRO A 58 8.39 -4.02 -5.97
C PRO A 58 9.33 -4.51 -4.85
N ASP A 59 10.29 -3.68 -4.46
CA ASP A 59 11.26 -3.98 -3.39
C ASP A 59 10.68 -3.84 -1.97
N LYS A 60 9.48 -3.27 -1.85
CA LYS A 60 8.85 -3.01 -0.54
C LYS A 60 7.52 -3.71 -0.34
N VAL A 61 6.70 -3.84 -1.38
CA VAL A 61 5.33 -4.36 -1.31
C VAL A 61 5.20 -5.58 -2.19
N TYR A 62 4.60 -6.64 -1.66
CA TYR A 62 4.25 -7.84 -2.41
C TYR A 62 2.79 -8.23 -2.16
N LYS A 63 2.29 -9.18 -2.96
CA LYS A 63 0.92 -9.69 -2.85
C LYS A 63 0.94 -11.17 -2.45
N PRO A 64 0.77 -11.49 -1.15
CA PRO A 64 0.69 -12.89 -0.72
C PRO A 64 -0.57 -13.61 -1.26
N SER A 65 -1.65 -12.86 -1.53
CA SER A 65 -2.90 -13.42 -2.09
C SER A 65 -3.61 -12.42 -3.00
N ARG A 66 -4.62 -12.89 -3.74
CA ARG A 66 -5.39 -12.05 -4.68
C ARG A 66 -6.09 -10.92 -3.93
N GLY A 67 -5.59 -9.70 -4.17
CA GLY A 67 -6.14 -8.49 -3.57
C GLY A 67 -5.67 -8.23 -2.14
N LEU A 68 -4.67 -8.96 -1.62
CA LEU A 68 -4.00 -8.66 -0.35
C LEU A 68 -2.62 -8.06 -0.65
N PHE A 69 -2.30 -6.93 -0.02
CA PHE A 69 -1.00 -6.26 -0.14
C PHE A 69 -0.30 -6.31 1.22
N ARG A 70 0.99 -6.63 1.23
CA ARG A 70 1.78 -6.73 2.46
C ARG A 70 3.21 -6.25 2.20
N LEU A 71 3.88 -5.75 3.23
CA LEU A 71 5.28 -5.34 3.10
C LEU A 71 6.22 -6.53 3.15
N LEU A 72 7.25 -6.50 2.30
CA LEU A 72 8.30 -7.53 2.26
C LEU A 72 9.05 -7.64 3.59
N LYS A 73 9.20 -6.53 4.34
CA LYS A 73 9.82 -6.57 5.68
C LYS A 73 9.12 -7.50 6.66
N TYR A 74 7.80 -7.69 6.52
CA TYR A 74 7.02 -8.61 7.36
C TYR A 74 7.01 -10.04 6.84
N LYS A 75 7.43 -10.28 5.59
CA LYS A 75 7.52 -11.62 5.01
C LYS A 75 8.56 -12.48 5.74
N SER A 76 9.70 -11.89 6.11
CA SER A 76 10.77 -12.61 6.82
C SER A 76 10.54 -12.73 8.33
N ALA A 77 9.67 -11.89 8.90
CA ALA A 77 9.35 -11.92 10.32
C ALA A 77 8.51 -13.14 10.72
N GLU A 78 7.83 -13.79 9.76
CA GLU A 78 7.04 -15.01 10.01
C GLU A 78 7.89 -16.27 10.23
N VAL A 79 9.21 -16.22 9.96
CA VAL A 79 10.10 -17.39 10.07
C VAL A 79 10.64 -17.59 11.50
N ASN A 80 10.31 -16.72 12.47
CA ASN A 80 10.87 -16.77 13.83
C ASN A 80 9.82 -16.69 14.96
N MET A 81 8.61 -17.23 14.79
CA MET A 81 7.80 -17.57 15.97
C MET A 81 8.06 -19.03 16.39
N PRO A 82 8.70 -19.28 17.55
CA PRO A 82 8.80 -20.61 18.16
C PRO A 82 7.45 -21.10 18.70
#